data_AF-A0A7L1ZRN3-F1
#
_entry.id   AF-A0A7L1ZRN3-F1
#
_cell.length_a   1.000
_cell.length_b   1.000
_cell.length_c   1.000
_cell.angle_alpha   90.00
_cell.angle_beta   90.00
_cell.angle_gamma   90.00
#
_symmetry.space_group_name_H-M   'P 1'
#
loop_
_entity.id
_entity.type
_entity.pdbx_description
1 polymer ?
#
loop_
_entity_poly.entity_id
_entity_poly.type
_entity_poly.pdbx_seq_one_letter_code
_entity_poly.pdbx_strand_id
1 'polypeptide(L)'
;QTFTAWCNSHLRKAGTQIENIEEDFRNGLKLMLLLEVISGERLPKPDRGKMRFHKIANVNKALDYIASKGVKLVSIGAEEIVDGNVKMTLGMIWTIILRFAIQDISVEETSAKEGLLLWCQRKTAPYRNVNIQNFHLSWKDGLAFNALIHRHRPDLFDYAKLDEDDPIGNINLAMEIAEKHLDIPKMLDAEDVVNTARPDERAIMTYVSCYYHAFAGAQKAETAANRICKVLAVNQENERLMEEYERLASELLEWIRRTIPWLENRTPEKTMQAMQKKLEDFRDYRRKHKPPKVQEKCQLEINFNTLQTKLRISNRPAFMPSEGKMVSDIAGAWQRLEQAEKGYEEWLLNEIRRLERLEHLAEKFRQKASTHEQWAYGEERWL
;
A
#
# COMPACT_ATOMS: atom_id res chain seq x y z
N GLN A 1 -18.08 9.60 -37.42
CA GLN A 1 -18.69 8.94 -36.23
C GLN A 1 -17.67 8.73 -35.11
N THR A 2 -16.58 7.97 -35.34
CA THR A 2 -15.56 7.67 -34.30
C THR A 2 -15.02 8.90 -33.57
N PHE A 3 -14.63 9.95 -34.30
CA PHE A 3 -14.11 11.17 -33.68
C PHE A 3 -15.17 11.91 -32.85
N THR A 4 -16.45 11.88 -33.27
CA THR A 4 -17.56 12.42 -32.48
C THR A 4 -17.68 11.69 -31.15
N ALA A 5 -17.70 10.35 -31.18
CA ALA A 5 -17.80 9.51 -29.98
C ALA A 5 -16.59 9.70 -29.05
N TRP A 6 -15.38 9.81 -29.62
CA TRP A 6 -14.17 10.13 -28.86
C TRP A 6 -14.27 11.49 -28.18
N CYS A 7 -14.65 12.56 -28.90
CA CYS A 7 -14.86 13.88 -28.30
C CYS A 7 -15.89 13.83 -27.16
N ASN A 8 -17.00 13.12 -27.37
CA ASN A 8 -18.06 12.98 -26.36
C ASN A 8 -17.64 12.18 -25.13
N SER A 9 -16.75 11.18 -25.29
CA SER A 9 -16.15 10.44 -24.17
C SER A 9 -15.42 11.34 -23.17
N HIS A 10 -14.89 12.46 -23.66
CA HIS A 10 -14.22 13.49 -22.85
C HIS A 10 -15.19 14.58 -22.42
N LEU A 11 -15.96 15.15 -23.35
CA LEU A 11 -16.88 16.27 -23.08
C LEU A 11 -17.98 15.91 -22.07
N ARG A 12 -18.40 14.64 -21.98
CA ARG A 12 -19.36 14.18 -20.94
C ARG A 12 -18.87 14.49 -19.53
N LYS A 13 -17.55 14.50 -19.29
CA LYS A 13 -16.93 14.83 -18.00
C LYS A 13 -17.09 16.31 -17.64
N ALA A 14 -17.31 17.17 -18.62
CA ALA A 14 -17.63 18.58 -18.46
C ALA A 14 -19.13 18.88 -18.62
N GLY A 15 -19.99 17.84 -18.66
CA GLY A 15 -21.44 17.99 -18.75
C GLY A 15 -21.94 18.50 -20.11
N THR A 16 -21.21 18.24 -21.20
CA THR A 16 -21.62 18.63 -22.55
C THR A 16 -21.30 17.55 -23.58
N GLN A 17 -21.83 17.71 -24.80
CA GLN A 17 -21.61 16.79 -25.92
C GLN A 17 -21.73 17.53 -27.26
N ILE A 18 -21.25 16.88 -28.33
CA ILE A 18 -21.46 17.26 -29.72
C ILE A 18 -22.36 16.25 -30.42
N GLU A 19 -23.22 16.73 -31.28
CA GLU A 19 -24.09 15.93 -32.16
C GLU A 19 -23.48 15.90 -33.56
N ASN A 20 -23.15 17.08 -34.10
CA ASN A 20 -22.52 17.22 -35.40
C ASN A 20 -21.13 17.85 -35.26
N ILE A 21 -20.10 17.06 -35.53
CA ILE A 21 -18.69 17.47 -35.43
C ILE A 21 -18.34 18.64 -36.36
N GLU A 22 -19.06 18.81 -37.46
CA GLU A 22 -18.85 19.86 -38.47
C GLU A 22 -19.41 21.21 -38.01
N GLU A 23 -20.46 21.20 -37.19
CA GLU A 23 -21.15 22.40 -36.75
C GLU A 23 -20.76 22.83 -35.34
N ASP A 24 -20.64 21.87 -34.44
CA ASP A 24 -20.51 22.12 -33.00
C ASP A 24 -19.15 22.71 -32.61
N PHE A 25 -18.11 22.51 -33.42
CA PHE A 25 -16.79 23.11 -33.20
C PHE A 25 -16.62 24.49 -33.83
N ARG A 26 -17.55 24.94 -34.68
CA ARG A 26 -17.43 26.19 -35.45
C ARG A 26 -17.34 27.44 -34.58
N ASN A 27 -17.79 27.41 -33.33
CA ASN A 27 -17.71 28.55 -32.41
C ASN A 27 -16.45 28.55 -31.53
N GLY A 28 -15.63 27.49 -31.59
CA GLY A 28 -14.42 27.30 -30.81
C GLY A 28 -14.62 26.92 -29.34
N LEU A 29 -15.82 27.11 -28.76
CA LEU A 29 -16.03 26.94 -27.32
C LEU A 29 -15.92 25.47 -26.89
N LYS A 30 -16.60 24.56 -27.58
CA LYS A 30 -16.53 23.12 -27.29
C LYS A 30 -15.13 22.56 -27.60
N LEU A 31 -14.43 23.13 -28.59
CA LEU A 31 -13.05 22.76 -28.91
C LEU A 31 -12.09 23.16 -27.79
N MET A 32 -12.18 24.39 -27.30
CA MET A 32 -11.39 24.86 -26.16
C MET A 32 -11.65 24.01 -24.92
N LEU A 33 -12.92 23.74 -24.62
CA LEU A 33 -13.30 22.89 -23.48
C LEU A 33 -12.77 21.45 -23.62
N LEU A 34 -12.84 20.87 -24.82
CA LEU A 34 -12.26 19.56 -25.09
C LEU A 34 -10.75 19.56 -24.76
N LEU A 35 -10.03 20.59 -25.22
CA LEU A 35 -8.59 20.74 -24.95
C LEU A 35 -8.30 20.85 -23.44
N GLU A 36 -9.08 21.64 -22.70
CA GLU A 36 -8.93 21.73 -21.23
C GLU A 36 -9.16 20.39 -20.54
N VAL A 37 -10.18 19.62 -20.98
CA VAL A 37 -10.52 18.33 -20.37
C VAL A 37 -9.45 17.28 -20.64
N ILE A 38 -8.89 17.21 -21.85
CA ILE A 38 -7.89 16.21 -22.19
C ILE A 38 -6.50 16.54 -21.64
N SER A 39 -6.16 17.83 -21.49
CA SER A 39 -4.86 18.25 -20.98
C SER A 39 -4.84 18.46 -19.46
N GLY A 40 -5.99 18.75 -18.85
CA GLY A 40 -6.09 19.21 -17.46
C GLY A 40 -5.63 20.66 -17.23
N GLU A 41 -5.33 21.40 -18.29
CA GLU A 41 -4.86 22.79 -18.23
C GLU A 41 -5.96 23.78 -18.64
N ARG A 42 -5.93 24.98 -18.06
CA ARG A 42 -6.87 26.05 -18.44
C ARG A 42 -6.37 26.82 -19.66
N LEU A 43 -7.26 27.02 -20.62
CA LEU A 43 -7.01 27.87 -21.79
C LEU A 43 -7.36 29.34 -21.48
N PRO A 44 -6.89 30.30 -22.30
CA PRO A 44 -7.31 31.69 -22.19
C PRO A 44 -8.83 31.83 -22.25
N LYS A 45 -9.40 32.79 -21.52
CA LYS A 45 -10.86 32.96 -21.47
C LYS A 45 -11.43 33.15 -22.89
N PRO A 46 -12.52 32.47 -23.25
CA PRO A 46 -13.14 32.62 -24.56
C PRO A 46 -13.76 34.00 -24.71
N ASP A 47 -13.73 34.53 -25.93
CA ASP A 47 -14.41 35.76 -26.29
C ASP A 47 -15.92 35.52 -26.35
N ARG A 48 -16.65 36.42 -25.70
CA ARG A 48 -18.11 36.36 -25.60
C ARG A 48 -18.72 37.10 -26.78
N GLY A 49 -19.28 36.37 -27.74
CA GLY A 49 -20.00 36.98 -28.85
C GLY A 49 -20.44 35.97 -29.91
N LYS A 50 -21.45 36.34 -30.71
CA LYS A 50 -22.02 35.47 -31.74
C LYS A 50 -21.46 35.74 -33.15
N MET A 51 -20.81 36.89 -33.35
CA MET A 51 -20.25 37.29 -34.66
C MET A 51 -19.09 36.39 -35.07
N ARG A 52 -18.87 36.23 -36.39
CA ARG A 52 -17.85 35.34 -36.97
C ARG A 52 -16.45 35.60 -36.41
N PHE A 53 -16.05 36.85 -36.22
CA PHE A 53 -14.71 37.17 -35.71
C PHE A 53 -14.49 36.66 -34.26
N HIS A 54 -15.52 36.62 -33.40
CA HIS A 54 -15.40 36.02 -32.06
C HIS A 54 -15.16 34.52 -32.15
N LYS A 55 -15.83 33.84 -33.09
CA LYS A 55 -15.64 32.41 -33.34
C LYS A 55 -14.21 32.13 -33.80
N ILE A 56 -13.70 32.92 -34.75
CA ILE A 56 -12.31 32.84 -35.23
C ILE A 56 -11.33 33.05 -34.09
N ALA A 57 -11.53 34.07 -33.25
CA ALA A 57 -10.66 34.32 -32.11
C ALA A 57 -10.63 33.15 -31.11
N ASN A 58 -11.78 32.53 -30.83
CA ASN A 58 -11.86 31.35 -29.97
C ASN A 58 -11.17 30.12 -30.59
N VAL A 59 -11.36 29.88 -31.89
CA VAL A 59 -10.67 28.79 -32.58
C VAL A 59 -9.16 29.05 -32.62
N ASN A 60 -8.71 30.28 -32.88
CA ASN A 60 -7.27 30.63 -32.83
C ASN A 60 -6.66 30.34 -31.46
N LYS A 61 -7.34 30.70 -30.35
CA LYS A 61 -6.88 30.34 -29.00
C LYS A 61 -6.69 28.84 -28.82
N ALA A 62 -7.58 28.03 -29.40
CA ALA A 62 -7.46 26.57 -29.39
C ALA A 62 -6.31 26.06 -30.27
N LEU A 63 -6.16 26.60 -31.50
CA LEU A 63 -5.09 26.22 -32.42
C LEU A 63 -3.70 26.62 -31.89
N ASP A 64 -3.57 27.80 -31.29
CA ASP A 64 -2.34 28.27 -30.64
C ASP A 64 -1.96 27.34 -29.48
N TYR A 65 -2.94 26.92 -28.68
CA TYR A 65 -2.73 25.94 -27.62
C TYR A 65 -2.23 24.61 -28.19
N ILE A 66 -2.88 24.08 -29.23
CA ILE A 66 -2.47 22.83 -29.89
C ILE A 66 -1.03 22.94 -30.43
N ALA A 67 -0.70 24.05 -31.09
CA ALA A 67 0.64 24.32 -31.60
C ALA A 67 1.69 24.39 -30.47
N SER A 68 1.35 25.00 -29.32
CA SER A 68 2.21 25.06 -28.15
C SER A 68 2.56 23.68 -27.56
N LYS A 69 1.72 22.66 -27.82
CA LYS A 69 1.96 21.27 -27.42
C LYS A 69 2.79 20.47 -28.42
N GLY A 70 3.38 21.12 -29.41
CA GLY A 70 4.30 20.51 -30.38
C GLY A 70 3.61 19.90 -31.60
N VAL A 71 2.35 20.24 -31.85
CA VAL A 71 1.59 19.76 -33.02
C VAL A 71 1.81 20.70 -34.20
N LYS A 72 2.20 20.15 -35.36
CA LYS A 72 2.30 20.91 -36.61
C LYS A 72 0.95 20.94 -37.32
N LEU A 73 0.26 22.07 -37.26
CA LEU A 73 -1.01 22.31 -37.94
C LEU A 73 -0.76 22.77 -39.39
N VAL A 74 -0.35 21.85 -40.27
CA VAL A 74 -0.14 22.17 -41.69
C VAL A 74 -1.51 22.29 -42.38
N SER A 75 -1.78 23.45 -42.98
CA SER A 75 -3.00 23.73 -43.75
C SER A 75 -4.32 23.76 -42.96
N ILE A 76 -4.28 23.87 -41.63
CA ILE A 76 -5.48 24.01 -40.78
C ILE A 76 -5.51 25.43 -40.22
N GLY A 77 -6.37 26.28 -40.78
CA GLY A 77 -6.64 27.64 -40.30
C GLY A 77 -7.93 27.73 -39.48
N ALA A 78 -8.07 28.77 -38.65
CA ALA A 78 -9.28 28.97 -37.86
C ALA A 78 -10.50 29.25 -38.73
N GLU A 79 -10.32 29.91 -39.88
CA GLU A 79 -11.39 30.19 -40.85
C GLU A 79 -12.03 28.90 -41.35
N GLU A 80 -11.23 27.89 -41.69
CA GLU A 80 -11.70 26.59 -42.18
C GLU A 80 -12.60 25.88 -41.17
N ILE A 81 -12.26 25.95 -39.88
CA ILE A 81 -13.06 25.36 -38.81
C ILE A 81 -14.35 26.15 -38.59
N VAL A 82 -14.28 27.49 -38.60
CA VAL A 82 -15.46 28.35 -38.39
C VAL A 82 -16.42 28.27 -39.58
N ASP A 83 -15.92 28.07 -40.79
CA ASP A 83 -16.72 27.97 -42.00
C ASP A 83 -17.27 26.56 -42.24
N GLY A 84 -16.82 25.56 -41.45
CA GLY A 84 -17.38 24.20 -41.45
C GLY A 84 -16.71 23.26 -42.46
N ASN A 85 -15.43 23.48 -42.79
CA ASN A 85 -14.69 22.56 -43.64
C ASN A 85 -14.47 21.22 -42.89
N VAL A 86 -15.25 20.23 -43.28
CA VAL A 86 -15.27 18.89 -42.67
C VAL A 86 -13.88 18.24 -42.68
N LYS A 87 -13.18 18.30 -43.82
CA LYS A 87 -11.87 17.67 -43.98
C LYS A 87 -10.83 18.29 -43.04
N MET A 88 -10.84 19.61 -42.90
CA MET A 88 -9.94 20.32 -41.99
C MET A 88 -10.30 20.08 -40.53
N THR A 89 -11.60 20.04 -40.21
CA THR A 89 -12.10 19.73 -38.86
C THR A 89 -11.70 18.32 -38.42
N LEU A 90 -11.92 17.30 -39.27
CA LEU A 90 -11.48 15.94 -38.99
C LEU A 90 -9.95 15.83 -38.92
N GLY A 91 -9.22 16.56 -39.77
CA GLY A 91 -7.77 16.65 -39.71
C GLY A 91 -7.26 17.20 -38.38
N MET A 92 -7.88 18.27 -37.87
CA MET A 92 -7.56 18.87 -36.58
C MET A 92 -7.88 17.92 -35.41
N ILE A 93 -9.06 17.31 -35.39
CA ILE A 93 -9.42 16.37 -34.32
C ILE A 93 -8.47 15.16 -34.31
N TRP A 94 -8.06 14.68 -35.49
CA TRP A 94 -7.04 13.64 -35.58
C TRP A 94 -5.69 14.07 -34.99
N THR A 95 -5.20 15.27 -35.26
CA THR A 95 -3.92 15.72 -34.67
C THR A 95 -4.00 15.86 -33.16
N ILE A 96 -5.16 16.25 -32.62
CA ILE A 96 -5.43 16.26 -31.18
C ILE A 96 -5.40 14.83 -30.62
N ILE A 97 -6.15 13.89 -31.20
CA ILE A 97 -6.15 12.48 -30.77
C ILE A 97 -4.74 11.91 -30.81
N LEU A 98 -4.02 12.12 -31.92
CA LEU A 98 -2.66 11.65 -32.09
C LEU A 98 -1.77 12.20 -30.97
N ARG A 99 -1.82 13.51 -30.67
CA ARG A 99 -0.96 14.14 -29.69
C ARG A 99 -1.26 13.73 -28.25
N PHE A 100 -2.54 13.73 -27.87
CA PHE A 100 -2.96 13.59 -26.47
C PHE A 100 -3.34 12.16 -26.09
N ALA A 101 -3.76 11.33 -27.05
CA ALA A 101 -4.17 9.96 -26.79
C ALA A 101 -3.11 8.94 -27.24
N ILE A 102 -2.33 9.22 -28.28
CA ILE A 102 -1.45 8.18 -28.87
C ILE A 102 0.03 8.50 -28.63
N GLN A 103 0.45 9.76 -28.76
CA GLN A 103 1.87 10.13 -28.83
C GLN A 103 2.66 9.76 -27.57
N ASP A 104 2.02 9.78 -26.40
CA ASP A 104 2.66 9.44 -25.13
C ASP A 104 2.66 7.91 -24.86
N ILE A 105 2.08 7.10 -25.77
CA ILE A 105 2.18 5.64 -25.75
C ILE A 105 3.56 5.25 -26.28
N SER A 106 4.54 5.16 -25.40
CA SER A 106 5.86 4.63 -25.72
C SER A 106 6.03 3.23 -25.13
N VAL A 107 6.32 2.26 -25.98
CA VAL A 107 6.73 0.91 -25.59
C VAL A 107 8.09 0.67 -26.25
N GLU A 108 9.12 0.49 -25.43
CA GLU A 108 10.50 0.19 -25.89
C GLU A 108 11.08 1.24 -26.86
N GLU A 109 10.87 2.52 -26.56
CA GLU A 109 11.46 3.64 -27.32
C GLU A 109 11.06 3.72 -28.80
N THR A 110 10.04 2.96 -29.22
CA THR A 110 9.46 3.01 -30.57
C THR A 110 8.57 4.24 -30.75
N SER A 111 8.29 4.59 -32.01
CA SER A 111 7.35 5.68 -32.30
C SER A 111 5.96 5.36 -31.73
N ALA A 112 5.18 6.37 -31.39
CA ALA A 112 3.90 6.18 -30.70
C ALA A 112 2.92 5.18 -31.38
N LYS A 113 2.86 5.22 -32.71
CA LYS A 113 2.06 4.28 -33.51
C LYS A 113 2.60 2.86 -33.40
N GLU A 114 3.91 2.70 -33.53
CA GLU A 114 4.58 1.40 -33.41
C GLU A 114 4.48 0.86 -31.99
N GLY A 115 4.59 1.72 -30.97
CA GLY A 115 4.41 1.37 -29.57
C GLY A 115 3.00 0.84 -29.28
N LEU A 116 1.97 1.51 -29.81
CA LEU A 116 0.59 1.02 -29.71
C LEU A 116 0.42 -0.32 -30.46
N LEU A 117 1.01 -0.47 -31.65
CA LEU A 117 0.93 -1.71 -32.44
C LEU A 117 1.62 -2.87 -31.71
N LEU A 118 2.83 -2.63 -31.21
CA LEU A 118 3.62 -3.59 -30.44
C LEU A 118 2.90 -4.00 -29.16
N TRP A 119 2.24 -3.05 -28.48
CA TRP A 119 1.38 -3.36 -27.33
C TRP A 119 0.25 -4.31 -27.72
N CYS A 120 -0.46 -4.04 -28.82
CA CYS A 120 -1.52 -4.91 -29.30
C CYS A 120 -0.98 -6.32 -29.57
N GLN A 121 0.09 -6.43 -30.35
CA GLN A 121 0.75 -7.69 -30.69
C GLN A 121 1.16 -8.50 -29.46
N ARG A 122 1.78 -7.85 -28.46
CA ARG A 122 2.20 -8.54 -27.23
C ARG A 122 1.03 -9.06 -26.41
N LYS A 123 -0.06 -8.29 -26.34
CA LYS A 123 -1.24 -8.67 -25.58
C LYS A 123 -2.01 -9.79 -26.28
N THR A 124 -2.01 -9.82 -27.61
CA THR A 124 -2.70 -10.84 -28.40
C THR A 124 -1.81 -12.01 -28.84
N ALA A 125 -0.50 -12.01 -28.58
CA ALA A 125 0.42 -13.09 -28.94
C ALA A 125 -0.03 -14.51 -28.51
N PRO A 126 -0.72 -14.71 -27.37
CA PRO A 126 -1.24 -16.02 -26.98
C PRO A 126 -2.41 -16.54 -27.85
N TYR A 127 -3.06 -15.69 -28.65
CA TYR A 127 -4.25 -16.03 -29.43
C TYR A 127 -3.85 -16.39 -30.86
N ARG A 128 -4.00 -17.66 -31.22
CA ARG A 128 -3.50 -18.20 -32.50
C ARG A 128 -4.23 -17.65 -33.73
N ASN A 129 -5.50 -17.29 -33.57
CA ASN A 129 -6.37 -16.74 -34.60
C ASN A 129 -6.26 -15.21 -34.71
N VAL A 130 -5.33 -14.57 -34.00
CA VAL A 130 -5.13 -13.11 -34.05
C VAL A 130 -3.71 -12.78 -34.47
N ASN A 131 -3.57 -12.09 -35.61
CA ASN A 131 -2.29 -11.62 -36.12
C ASN A 131 -2.36 -10.13 -36.48
N ILE A 132 -1.96 -9.27 -35.54
CA ILE A 132 -2.06 -7.81 -35.71
C ILE A 132 -0.82 -7.27 -36.41
N GLN A 133 -0.98 -6.79 -37.65
CA GLN A 133 0.12 -6.21 -38.44
C GLN A 133 -0.10 -4.72 -38.77
N ASN A 134 -1.33 -4.24 -38.66
CA ASN A 134 -1.73 -2.88 -39.01
C ASN A 134 -3.00 -2.49 -38.26
N PHE A 135 -3.39 -1.20 -38.32
CA PHE A 135 -4.63 -0.69 -37.74
C PHE A 135 -5.77 -0.63 -38.76
N HIS A 136 -5.82 -1.53 -39.75
CA HIS A 136 -6.94 -1.59 -40.69
C HIS A 136 -7.45 -3.02 -40.89
N LEU A 137 -6.75 -3.83 -41.69
CA LEU A 137 -7.20 -5.17 -42.09
C LEU A 137 -7.12 -6.18 -40.95
N SER A 138 -6.16 -6.02 -40.03
CA SER A 138 -5.94 -6.95 -38.92
C SER A 138 -7.02 -6.91 -37.84
N TRP A 139 -8.00 -6.01 -37.97
CA TRP A 139 -9.07 -5.78 -37.00
C TRP A 139 -10.45 -6.08 -37.58
N LYS A 140 -10.50 -6.48 -38.86
CA LYS A 140 -11.71 -6.58 -39.65
C LYS A 140 -12.59 -7.77 -39.24
N ASP A 141 -11.98 -8.82 -38.71
CA ASP A 141 -12.66 -10.03 -38.19
C ASP A 141 -13.23 -9.85 -36.76
N GLY A 142 -12.91 -8.73 -36.09
CA GLY A 142 -13.32 -8.46 -34.71
C GLY A 142 -12.56 -9.27 -33.63
N LEU A 143 -11.78 -10.27 -34.01
CA LEU A 143 -11.10 -11.16 -33.07
C LEU A 143 -10.01 -10.43 -32.26
N ALA A 144 -9.32 -9.48 -32.89
CA ALA A 144 -8.31 -8.66 -32.26
C ALA A 144 -8.86 -7.80 -31.09
N PHE A 145 -10.05 -7.20 -31.27
CA PHE A 145 -10.70 -6.42 -30.20
C PHE A 145 -11.05 -7.32 -29.01
N ASN A 146 -11.68 -8.46 -29.28
CA ASN A 146 -12.05 -9.42 -28.25
C ASN A 146 -10.83 -9.99 -27.51
N ALA A 147 -9.75 -10.30 -28.23
CA ALA A 147 -8.52 -10.82 -27.62
C ALA A 147 -7.88 -9.82 -26.65
N LEU A 148 -7.91 -8.53 -26.98
CA LEU A 148 -7.43 -7.47 -26.08
C LEU A 148 -8.26 -7.39 -24.80
N ILE A 149 -9.58 -7.48 -24.89
CA ILE A 149 -10.46 -7.47 -23.73
C ILE A 149 -10.21 -8.72 -22.88
N HIS A 150 -10.29 -9.92 -23.47
CA HIS A 150 -10.12 -11.18 -22.76
C HIS A 150 -8.72 -11.30 -22.12
N ARG A 151 -7.67 -10.72 -22.73
CA ARG A 151 -6.32 -10.76 -22.14
C ARG A 151 -6.23 -10.04 -20.80
N HIS A 152 -6.98 -8.95 -20.64
CA HIS A 152 -6.96 -8.11 -19.43
C HIS A 152 -8.10 -8.46 -18.47
N ARG A 153 -9.23 -8.93 -19.00
CA ARG A 153 -10.45 -9.25 -18.27
C ARG A 153 -11.07 -10.55 -18.82
N PRO A 154 -10.44 -11.71 -18.56
CA PRO A 154 -10.95 -13.01 -19.02
C PRO A 154 -12.27 -13.39 -18.35
N ASP A 155 -12.66 -12.69 -17.28
CA ASP A 155 -13.91 -12.89 -16.54
C ASP A 155 -15.17 -12.41 -17.27
N LEU A 156 -15.03 -11.56 -18.30
CA LEU A 156 -16.18 -10.91 -18.94
C LEU A 156 -16.92 -11.80 -19.95
N PHE A 157 -16.21 -12.71 -20.63
CA PHE A 157 -16.77 -13.61 -21.64
C PHE A 157 -15.80 -14.73 -21.97
N ASP A 158 -16.31 -15.79 -22.59
CA ASP A 158 -15.51 -16.93 -23.05
C ASP A 158 -15.07 -16.72 -24.50
N TYR A 159 -13.77 -16.50 -24.71
CA TYR A 159 -13.20 -16.27 -26.04
C TYR A 159 -13.34 -17.49 -26.97
N ALA A 160 -13.36 -18.72 -26.42
CA ALA A 160 -13.43 -19.93 -27.22
C ALA A 160 -14.79 -20.15 -27.90
N LYS A 161 -15.82 -19.39 -27.50
CA LYS A 161 -17.17 -19.44 -28.08
C LYS A 161 -17.40 -18.44 -29.20
N LEU A 162 -16.41 -17.60 -29.52
CA LEU A 162 -16.51 -16.66 -30.63
C LEU A 162 -16.52 -17.43 -31.95
N ASP A 163 -17.40 -17.02 -32.85
CA ASP A 163 -17.45 -17.53 -34.20
C ASP A 163 -16.51 -16.71 -35.08
N GLU A 164 -15.53 -17.36 -35.72
CA GLU A 164 -14.58 -16.69 -36.61
C GLU A 164 -15.27 -16.18 -37.89
N ASP A 165 -16.41 -16.78 -38.26
CA ASP A 165 -17.18 -16.45 -39.44
C ASP A 165 -18.24 -15.34 -39.21
N ASP A 166 -18.35 -14.79 -37.99
CA ASP A 166 -19.22 -13.64 -37.67
C ASP A 166 -18.44 -12.37 -37.25
N PRO A 167 -17.77 -11.68 -38.19
CA PRO A 167 -17.04 -10.43 -37.91
C PRO A 167 -17.90 -9.32 -37.31
N ILE A 168 -19.16 -9.20 -37.77
CA ILE A 168 -20.06 -8.13 -37.33
C ILE A 168 -20.46 -8.37 -35.88
N GLY A 169 -20.85 -9.59 -35.53
CA GLY A 169 -21.15 -10.00 -34.16
C GLY A 169 -19.94 -9.82 -33.24
N ASN A 170 -18.76 -10.24 -33.68
CA ASN A 170 -17.52 -10.10 -32.89
C ASN A 170 -17.18 -8.64 -32.57
N ILE A 171 -17.27 -7.73 -33.56
CA ILE A 171 -17.00 -6.30 -33.33
C ILE A 171 -18.06 -5.70 -32.40
N ASN A 172 -19.34 -5.99 -32.63
CA ASN A 172 -20.43 -5.47 -31.79
C ASN A 172 -20.33 -5.96 -30.34
N LEU A 173 -20.00 -7.24 -30.14
CA LEU A 173 -19.78 -7.83 -28.81
C LEU A 173 -18.64 -7.10 -28.08
N ALA A 174 -17.50 -6.91 -28.75
CA ALA A 174 -16.37 -6.21 -28.15
C ALA A 174 -16.76 -4.78 -27.74
N MET A 175 -17.47 -4.06 -28.60
CA MET A 175 -17.93 -2.70 -28.31
C MET A 175 -18.94 -2.64 -27.16
N GLU A 176 -19.86 -3.60 -27.06
CA GLU A 176 -20.83 -3.68 -25.96
C GLU A 176 -20.16 -3.98 -24.62
N ILE A 177 -19.23 -4.93 -24.60
CA ILE A 177 -18.48 -5.26 -23.39
C ILE A 177 -17.63 -4.07 -22.95
N ALA A 178 -16.98 -3.38 -23.90
CA ALA A 178 -16.15 -2.22 -23.62
C ALA A 178 -16.95 -1.04 -23.05
N GLU A 179 -18.14 -0.78 -23.58
CA GLU A 179 -19.01 0.28 -23.06
C GLU A 179 -19.52 -0.06 -21.66
N LYS A 180 -20.03 -1.28 -21.46
CA LYS A 180 -20.65 -1.69 -20.20
C LYS A 180 -19.66 -1.87 -19.05
N HIS A 181 -18.46 -2.39 -19.33
CA HIS A 181 -17.51 -2.81 -18.30
C HIS A 181 -16.22 -1.99 -18.24
N LEU A 182 -15.87 -1.27 -19.31
CA LEU A 182 -14.64 -0.48 -19.40
C LEU A 182 -14.90 1.04 -19.55
N ASP A 183 -16.16 1.45 -19.63
CA ASP A 183 -16.59 2.84 -19.88
C ASP A 183 -16.00 3.45 -21.18
N ILE A 184 -15.71 2.58 -22.15
CA ILE A 184 -15.25 2.96 -23.50
C ILE A 184 -16.47 2.98 -24.43
N PRO A 185 -16.92 4.14 -24.94
CA PRO A 185 -18.13 4.20 -25.76
C PRO A 185 -17.94 3.48 -27.09
N LYS A 186 -19.04 3.06 -27.71
CA LYS A 186 -19.01 2.48 -29.06
C LYS A 186 -18.61 3.57 -30.07
N MET A 187 -17.43 3.42 -30.69
CA MET A 187 -16.89 4.44 -31.62
C MET A 187 -16.82 3.95 -33.07
N LEU A 188 -17.07 2.67 -33.32
CA LEU A 188 -17.01 2.09 -34.66
C LEU A 188 -18.40 1.62 -35.07
N ASP A 189 -18.62 1.55 -36.37
CA ASP A 189 -19.74 0.85 -36.97
C ASP A 189 -19.22 -0.49 -37.50
N ALA A 190 -19.80 -1.60 -37.04
CA ALA A 190 -19.33 -2.93 -37.39
C ALA A 190 -19.53 -3.24 -38.87
N GLU A 191 -20.63 -2.76 -39.47
CA GLU A 191 -20.90 -2.94 -40.89
C GLU A 191 -19.90 -2.14 -41.74
N ASP A 192 -19.60 -0.90 -41.36
CA ASP A 192 -18.61 -0.08 -42.06
C ASP A 192 -17.21 -0.71 -42.02
N VAL A 193 -16.80 -1.27 -40.88
CA VAL A 193 -15.50 -1.94 -40.74
C VAL A 193 -15.43 -3.21 -41.62
N VAL A 194 -16.50 -4.01 -41.67
CA VAL A 194 -16.51 -5.28 -42.40
C VAL A 194 -16.74 -5.08 -43.91
N ASN A 195 -17.63 -4.18 -44.31
CA ASN A 195 -17.98 -3.98 -45.72
C ASN A 195 -16.95 -3.12 -46.46
N THR A 196 -16.18 -2.28 -45.76
CA THR A 196 -15.13 -1.48 -46.39
C THR A 196 -13.91 -2.36 -46.73
N ALA A 197 -13.39 -2.22 -47.95
CA ALA A 197 -12.22 -2.99 -48.39
C ALA A 197 -11.00 -2.76 -47.48
N ARG A 198 -10.82 -1.53 -47.00
CA ARG A 198 -9.79 -1.16 -46.02
C ARG A 198 -10.38 -0.21 -44.98
N PRO A 199 -10.60 -0.67 -43.73
CA PRO A 199 -11.07 0.18 -42.64
C PRO A 199 -10.18 1.40 -42.41
N ASP A 200 -10.76 2.51 -41.95
CA ASP A 200 -10.02 3.73 -41.65
C ASP A 200 -9.03 3.50 -40.49
N GLU A 201 -7.74 3.61 -40.81
CA GLU A 201 -6.65 3.40 -39.86
C GLU A 201 -6.74 4.34 -38.64
N ARG A 202 -7.15 5.58 -38.85
CA ARG A 202 -7.25 6.59 -37.79
C ARG A 202 -8.40 6.28 -36.85
N ALA A 203 -9.51 5.76 -37.37
CA ALA A 203 -10.65 5.36 -36.57
C ALA A 203 -10.29 4.17 -35.65
N ILE A 204 -9.67 3.13 -36.21
CA ILE A 204 -9.22 1.97 -35.43
C ILE A 204 -8.17 2.38 -34.39
N MET A 205 -7.15 3.17 -34.77
CA MET A 205 -6.15 3.66 -33.82
C MET A 205 -6.77 4.44 -32.66
N THR A 206 -7.74 5.31 -32.95
CA THR A 206 -8.47 6.07 -31.93
C THR A 206 -9.15 5.13 -30.94
N TYR A 207 -9.88 4.14 -31.46
CA TYR A 207 -10.60 3.20 -30.62
C TYR A 207 -9.67 2.31 -29.79
N VAL A 208 -8.63 1.75 -30.41
CA VAL A 208 -7.62 0.91 -29.75
C VAL A 208 -6.83 1.68 -28.68
N SER A 209 -6.54 2.97 -28.91
CA SER A 209 -5.91 3.81 -27.89
C SER A 209 -6.75 3.96 -26.62
N CYS A 210 -8.09 3.93 -26.75
CA CYS A 210 -8.98 3.96 -25.58
C CYS A 210 -8.84 2.70 -24.73
N TYR A 211 -8.73 1.52 -25.37
CA TYR A 211 -8.42 0.27 -24.65
C TYR A 211 -7.07 0.33 -23.95
N TYR A 212 -6.04 0.86 -24.62
CA TYR A 212 -4.72 1.03 -24.01
C TYR A 212 -4.81 1.84 -22.72
N HIS A 213 -5.47 3.00 -22.75
CA HIS A 213 -5.59 3.87 -21.58
C HIS A 213 -6.44 3.25 -20.47
N ALA A 214 -7.54 2.59 -20.81
CA ALA A 214 -8.38 1.90 -19.84
C ALA A 214 -7.59 0.81 -19.09
N PHE A 215 -6.83 -0.02 -19.82
CA PHE A 215 -6.06 -1.11 -19.21
C PHE A 215 -4.77 -0.64 -18.54
N ALA A 216 -4.07 0.35 -19.10
CA ALA A 216 -2.89 0.94 -18.49
C ALA A 216 -3.25 1.69 -17.20
N GLY A 217 -4.39 2.39 -17.18
CA GLY A 217 -4.94 3.02 -15.98
C GLY A 217 -5.25 2.01 -14.89
N ALA A 218 -5.92 0.92 -15.23
CA ALA A 218 -6.22 -0.18 -14.29
C ALA A 218 -4.94 -0.80 -13.71
N GLN A 219 -3.92 -1.07 -14.54
CA GLN A 219 -2.65 -1.64 -14.07
C GLN A 219 -1.87 -0.68 -13.16
N LYS A 220 -1.89 0.62 -13.45
CA LYS A 220 -1.29 1.65 -12.58
C LYS A 220 -2.00 1.70 -11.22
N ALA A 221 -3.33 1.68 -11.21
CA ALA A 221 -4.13 1.66 -10.00
C ALA A 221 -3.86 0.41 -9.16
N GLU A 222 -3.82 -0.78 -9.78
CA GLU A 222 -3.49 -2.04 -9.12
C GLU A 222 -2.07 -2.02 -8.53
N THR A 223 -1.09 -1.52 -9.28
CA THR A 223 0.29 -1.42 -8.79
C THR A 223 0.40 -0.45 -7.60
N ALA A 224 -0.33 0.66 -7.65
CA ALA A 224 -0.41 1.61 -6.54
C ALA A 224 -1.08 0.96 -5.31
N ALA A 225 -2.20 0.26 -5.50
CA ALA A 225 -2.89 -0.48 -4.44
C ALA A 225 -2.00 -1.54 -3.80
N ASN A 226 -1.27 -2.32 -4.60
CA ASN A 226 -0.32 -3.34 -4.12
C ASN A 226 0.83 -2.71 -3.32
N ARG A 227 1.33 -1.55 -3.72
CA ARG A 227 2.34 -0.79 -2.94
C ARG A 227 1.77 -0.33 -1.61
N ILE A 228 0.54 0.20 -1.59
CA ILE A 228 -0.14 0.62 -0.36
C ILE A 228 -0.33 -0.58 0.57
N CYS A 229 -0.81 -1.73 0.07
CA CYS A 229 -1.00 -2.94 0.86
C CYS A 229 0.31 -3.41 1.51
N LYS A 230 1.42 -3.38 0.78
CA LYS A 230 2.75 -3.72 1.33
C LYS A 230 3.17 -2.76 2.45
N VAL A 231 2.98 -1.46 2.27
CA VAL A 231 3.29 -0.46 3.29
C VAL A 231 2.41 -0.62 4.52
N LEU A 232 1.12 -0.93 4.33
CA LEU A 232 0.17 -1.15 5.41
C LEU A 232 0.52 -2.41 6.21
N ALA A 233 0.89 -3.51 5.55
CA ALA A 233 1.32 -4.73 6.22
C ALA A 233 2.57 -4.50 7.10
N VAL A 234 3.56 -3.76 6.58
CA VAL A 234 4.75 -3.38 7.36
C VAL A 234 4.37 -2.50 8.56
N ASN A 235 3.41 -1.59 8.39
CA ASN A 235 2.97 -0.73 9.49
C ASN A 235 2.25 -1.52 10.59
N GLN A 236 1.35 -2.41 10.21
CA GLN A 236 0.63 -3.26 11.15
C GLN A 236 1.57 -4.16 11.96
N GLU A 237 2.64 -4.65 11.34
CA GLU A 237 3.68 -5.41 12.05
C GLU A 237 4.47 -4.54 13.03
N ASN A 238 4.77 -3.28 12.67
CA ASN A 238 5.43 -2.34 13.58
C ASN A 238 4.52 -2.02 14.77
N GLU A 239 3.22 -1.82 14.55
CA GLU A 239 2.22 -1.60 15.61
C GLU A 239 2.16 -2.79 16.58
N ARG A 240 2.13 -4.03 16.07
CA ARG A 240 2.21 -5.23 16.91
C ARG A 240 3.48 -5.28 17.76
N LEU A 241 4.63 -4.94 17.18
CA LEU A 241 5.90 -4.90 17.92
C LEU A 241 5.91 -3.80 19.00
N MET A 242 5.27 -2.65 18.74
CA MET A 242 5.10 -1.57 19.72
C MET A 242 4.22 -2.02 20.89
N GLU A 243 3.07 -2.62 20.60
CA GLU A 243 2.14 -3.13 21.60
C GLU A 243 2.79 -4.23 22.47
N GLU A 244 3.52 -5.16 21.84
CA GLU A 244 4.19 -6.24 22.56
C GLU A 244 5.32 -5.71 23.45
N TYR A 245 6.08 -4.71 22.98
CA TYR A 245 7.07 -4.02 23.82
C TYR A 245 6.40 -3.38 25.04
N GLU A 246 5.33 -2.62 24.83
CA GLU A 246 4.61 -1.91 25.90
C GLU A 246 4.01 -2.88 26.93
N ARG A 247 3.45 -4.00 26.46
CA ARG A 247 2.91 -5.06 27.30
C ARG A 247 3.99 -5.70 28.17
N LEU A 248 5.08 -6.17 27.54
CA LEU A 248 6.21 -6.79 28.26
C LEU A 248 6.86 -5.82 29.24
N ALA A 249 7.05 -4.56 28.85
CA ALA A 249 7.60 -3.52 29.73
C ALA A 249 6.73 -3.33 30.97
N SER A 250 5.41 -3.25 30.79
CA SER A 250 4.45 -3.06 31.89
C SER A 250 4.45 -4.24 32.85
N GLU A 251 4.37 -5.47 32.33
CA GLU A 251 4.37 -6.70 33.12
C GLU A 251 5.67 -6.88 33.90
N LEU A 252 6.82 -6.63 33.25
CA LEU A 252 8.14 -6.75 33.88
C LEU A 252 8.34 -5.70 34.98
N LEU A 253 8.02 -4.43 34.71
CA LEU A 253 8.14 -3.36 35.70
C LEU A 253 7.21 -3.61 36.91
N GLU A 254 5.98 -4.09 36.66
CA GLU A 254 5.06 -4.44 37.73
C GLU A 254 5.56 -5.61 38.58
N TRP A 255 6.12 -6.64 37.93
CA TRP A 255 6.74 -7.76 38.62
C TRP A 255 7.93 -7.32 39.49
N ILE A 256 8.81 -6.45 38.96
CA ILE A 256 9.93 -5.88 39.74
C ILE A 256 9.40 -5.11 40.95
N ARG A 257 8.41 -4.23 40.74
CA ARG A 257 7.79 -3.44 41.83
C ARG A 257 7.21 -4.31 42.94
N ARG A 258 6.59 -5.45 42.61
CA ARG A 258 6.03 -6.38 43.60
C ARG A 258 7.08 -7.25 44.28
N THR A 259 8.18 -7.56 43.59
CA THR A 259 9.21 -8.48 44.09
C THR A 259 10.19 -7.80 45.03
N ILE A 260 10.55 -6.53 44.79
CA ILE A 260 11.50 -5.79 45.62
C ILE A 260 11.08 -5.76 47.11
N PRO A 261 9.84 -5.41 47.50
CA PRO A 261 9.44 -5.41 48.90
C PRO A 261 9.54 -6.77 49.59
N TRP A 262 9.32 -7.87 48.85
CA TRP A 262 9.49 -9.23 49.37
C TRP A 262 10.96 -9.55 49.65
N LEU A 263 11.88 -9.12 48.79
CA LEU A 263 13.33 -9.25 48.99
C LEU A 263 13.88 -8.30 50.06
N GLU A 264 13.27 -7.13 50.24
CA GLU A 264 13.66 -6.18 51.29
C GLU A 264 13.08 -6.54 52.66
N ASN A 265 12.16 -7.50 52.74
CA ASN A 265 11.58 -7.94 53.99
C ASN A 265 12.58 -8.76 54.83
N ARG A 266 13.24 -8.09 55.76
CA ARG A 266 14.27 -8.66 56.67
C ARG A 266 13.72 -9.05 58.04
N THR A 267 12.47 -9.47 58.15
CA THR A 267 11.90 -9.95 59.42
C THR A 267 12.54 -11.29 59.82
N PRO A 268 13.24 -11.38 60.97
CA PRO A 268 13.85 -12.62 61.43
C PRO A 268 12.80 -13.61 61.94
N GLU A 269 12.99 -14.90 61.67
CA GLU A 269 12.15 -15.97 62.21
C GLU A 269 12.74 -16.53 63.51
N LYS A 270 11.88 -17.05 64.38
CA LYS A 270 12.28 -17.53 65.72
C LYS A 270 12.92 -18.92 65.72
N THR A 271 12.75 -19.70 64.65
CA THR A 271 13.17 -21.11 64.58
C THR A 271 13.99 -21.38 63.33
N MET A 272 15.01 -22.24 63.45
CA MET A 272 15.86 -22.65 62.33
C MET A 272 15.06 -23.24 61.15
N GLN A 273 14.04 -24.04 61.44
CA GLN A 273 13.17 -24.65 60.42
C GLN A 273 12.41 -23.60 59.58
N ALA A 274 11.93 -22.52 60.20
CA ALA A 274 11.27 -21.42 59.49
C ALA A 274 12.24 -20.63 58.61
N MET A 275 13.49 -20.44 59.05
CA MET A 275 14.53 -19.83 58.22
C MET A 275 14.96 -20.72 57.04
N GLN A 276 15.02 -22.04 57.25
CA GLN A 276 15.27 -22.99 56.16
C GLN A 276 14.16 -22.95 55.10
N LYS A 277 12.90 -22.78 55.50
CA LYS A 277 11.78 -22.58 54.57
C LYS A 277 11.96 -21.31 53.73
N LYS A 278 12.32 -20.17 54.34
CA LYS A 278 12.63 -18.92 53.62
C LYS A 278 13.78 -19.09 52.61
N LEU A 279 14.78 -19.90 52.95
CA LEU A 279 15.89 -20.21 52.04
C LEU A 279 15.41 -21.05 50.84
N GLU A 280 14.52 -22.02 51.06
CA GLU A 280 13.96 -22.82 49.98
C GLU A 280 13.04 -22.00 49.07
N ASP A 281 12.20 -21.13 49.64
CA ASP A 281 11.37 -20.18 48.87
C ASP A 281 12.26 -19.27 47.98
N PHE A 282 13.41 -18.82 48.49
CA PHE A 282 14.38 -18.04 47.72
C PHE A 282 15.08 -18.85 46.61
N ARG A 283 15.37 -20.14 46.86
CA ARG A 283 15.90 -21.05 45.84
C ARG A 283 14.88 -21.31 44.73
N ASP A 284 13.62 -21.52 45.08
CA ASP A 284 12.54 -21.69 44.12
C ASP A 284 12.32 -20.42 43.29
N TYR A 285 12.37 -19.24 43.92
CA TYR A 285 12.39 -17.96 43.20
C TYR A 285 13.52 -17.90 42.15
N ARG A 286 14.77 -18.22 42.53
CA ARG A 286 15.92 -18.18 41.63
C ARG A 286 15.88 -19.24 40.52
N ARG A 287 15.30 -20.42 40.79
CA ARG A 287 15.30 -21.55 39.85
C ARG A 287 14.11 -21.55 38.91
N LYS A 288 12.94 -21.08 39.35
CA LYS A 288 11.68 -21.20 38.59
C LYS A 288 11.12 -19.83 38.17
N HIS A 289 11.08 -18.87 39.08
CA HIS A 289 10.35 -17.61 38.86
C HIS A 289 11.20 -16.53 38.18
N LYS A 290 12.48 -16.40 38.52
CA LYS A 290 13.40 -15.41 37.92
C LYS A 290 13.81 -15.72 36.48
N PRO A 291 14.19 -16.95 36.10
CA PRO A 291 14.67 -17.25 34.74
C PRO A 291 13.76 -16.78 33.59
N PRO A 292 12.42 -17.00 33.61
CA PRO A 292 11.56 -16.50 32.54
C PRO A 292 11.56 -14.97 32.46
N LYS A 293 11.72 -14.26 33.58
CA LYS A 293 11.79 -12.78 33.60
C LYS A 293 13.09 -12.23 33.02
N VAL A 294 14.19 -12.98 33.11
CA VAL A 294 15.44 -12.67 32.40
C VAL A 294 15.23 -12.79 30.89
N GLN A 295 14.52 -13.83 30.45
CA GLN A 295 14.19 -14.02 29.04
C GLN A 295 13.25 -12.92 28.53
N GLU A 296 12.22 -12.54 29.29
CA GLU A 296 11.32 -11.42 28.94
C GLU A 296 12.09 -10.10 28.79
N LYS A 297 13.01 -9.79 29.71
CA LYS A 297 13.88 -8.60 29.60
C LYS A 297 14.70 -8.63 28.31
N CYS A 298 15.33 -9.76 27.99
CA CYS A 298 16.11 -9.92 26.77
C CYS A 298 15.25 -9.77 25.52
N GLN A 299 14.06 -10.39 25.50
CA GLN A 299 13.11 -10.29 24.39
C GLN A 299 12.63 -8.86 24.17
N LEU A 300 12.39 -8.11 25.26
CA LEU A 300 12.02 -6.70 25.20
C LEU A 300 13.10 -5.84 24.53
N GLU A 301 14.38 -6.06 24.87
CA GLU A 301 15.51 -5.38 24.24
C GLU A 301 15.64 -5.75 22.75
N ILE A 302 15.42 -7.02 22.40
CA ILE A 302 15.42 -7.50 21.00
C ILE A 302 14.29 -6.83 20.21
N ASN A 303 13.07 -6.79 20.76
CA ASN A 303 11.90 -6.18 20.12
C ASN A 303 12.16 -4.69 19.84
N PHE A 304 12.69 -3.97 20.83
CA PHE A 304 13.03 -2.56 20.69
C PHE A 304 14.08 -2.31 19.60
N ASN A 305 15.20 -3.04 19.64
CA ASN A 305 16.28 -2.87 18.66
C ASN A 305 15.84 -3.21 17.23
N THR A 306 15.04 -4.27 17.10
CA THR A 306 14.45 -4.70 15.83
C THR A 306 13.52 -3.62 15.29
N LEU A 307 12.59 -3.12 16.11
CA LEU A 307 11.65 -2.07 15.73
C LEU A 307 12.38 -0.77 15.37
N GLN A 308 13.35 -0.34 16.16
CA GLN A 308 14.15 0.86 15.90
C GLN A 308 14.91 0.77 14.58
N THR A 309 15.47 -0.41 14.27
CA THR A 309 16.15 -0.66 12.99
C THR A 309 15.16 -0.65 11.83
N LYS A 310 14.01 -1.31 11.95
CA LYS A 310 12.94 -1.32 10.94
C LYS A 310 12.43 0.09 10.61
N LEU A 311 12.19 0.91 11.64
CA LEU A 311 11.73 2.29 11.48
C LEU A 311 12.79 3.16 10.80
N ARG A 312 14.07 3.02 11.20
CA ARG A 312 15.19 3.74 10.58
C ARG A 312 15.35 3.40 9.10
N ILE A 313 15.35 2.12 8.73
CA ILE A 313 15.48 1.69 7.32
C ILE A 313 14.31 2.22 6.48
N SER A 314 13.14 2.37 7.09
CA SER A 314 11.93 2.89 6.44
C SER A 314 11.82 4.42 6.48
N ASN A 315 12.84 5.14 6.97
CA ASN A 315 12.83 6.59 7.20
C ASN A 315 11.60 7.08 8.01
N ARG A 316 11.16 6.27 8.97
CA ARG A 316 10.05 6.61 9.88
C ARG A 316 10.59 7.16 11.21
N PRO A 317 9.78 7.94 11.94
CA PRO A 317 10.15 8.39 13.28
C PRO A 317 10.52 7.23 14.19
N ALA A 318 11.48 7.46 15.08
CA ALA A 318 11.89 6.49 16.09
C ALA A 318 10.73 6.13 17.03
N PHE A 319 10.69 4.88 17.47
CA PHE A 319 9.74 4.47 18.51
C PHE A 319 10.19 5.04 19.85
N MET A 320 9.30 5.76 20.52
CA MET A 320 9.50 6.25 21.88
C MET A 320 8.45 5.59 22.78
N PRO A 321 8.85 4.70 23.70
CA PRO A 321 7.95 4.14 24.70
C PRO A 321 7.30 5.18 25.60
N SER A 322 6.23 4.79 26.26
CA SER A 322 5.59 5.58 27.31
C SER A 322 6.57 5.96 28.43
N GLU A 323 6.32 7.08 29.10
CA GLU A 323 7.17 7.59 30.18
C GLU A 323 7.40 6.53 31.29
N GLY A 324 8.66 6.37 31.71
CA GLY A 324 9.05 5.38 32.73
C GLY A 324 9.16 3.94 32.23
N LYS A 325 8.96 3.70 30.92
CA LYS A 325 9.12 2.39 30.28
C LYS A 325 10.24 2.37 29.24
N MET A 326 11.17 3.32 29.27
CA MET A 326 12.33 3.25 28.37
C MET A 326 13.20 2.04 28.72
N VAL A 327 13.95 1.53 27.75
CA VAL A 327 14.91 0.43 27.97
C VAL A 327 15.89 0.78 29.09
N SER A 328 16.30 2.05 29.21
CA SER A 328 17.11 2.55 30.33
C SER A 328 16.43 2.45 31.69
N ASP A 329 15.13 2.73 31.76
CA ASP A 329 14.35 2.69 33.00
C ASP A 329 14.18 1.24 33.48
N ILE A 330 13.94 0.33 32.54
CA ILE A 330 13.86 -1.12 32.80
C ILE A 330 15.20 -1.65 33.28
N ALA A 331 16.31 -1.24 32.64
CA ALA A 331 17.65 -1.61 33.09
C ALA A 331 17.93 -1.11 34.51
N GLY A 332 17.57 0.14 34.82
CA GLY A 332 17.69 0.69 36.17
C GLY A 332 16.81 -0.02 37.21
N ALA A 333 15.56 -0.35 36.87
CA ALA A 333 14.67 -1.12 37.73
C ALA A 333 15.20 -2.54 38.01
N TRP A 334 15.75 -3.19 36.98
CA TRP A 334 16.37 -4.50 37.10
C TRP A 334 17.62 -4.46 38.00
N GLN A 335 18.44 -3.42 37.88
CA GLN A 335 19.61 -3.25 38.74
C GLN A 335 19.22 -3.09 40.21
N ARG A 336 18.12 -2.37 40.51
CA ARG A 336 17.58 -2.28 41.88
C ARG A 336 17.13 -3.64 42.41
N LEU A 337 16.49 -4.46 41.58
CA LEU A 337 16.11 -5.82 41.95
C LEU A 337 17.35 -6.67 42.29
N GLU A 338 18.40 -6.63 41.47
CA GLU A 338 19.64 -7.39 41.73
C GLU A 338 20.32 -6.95 43.03
N GLN A 339 20.28 -5.65 43.36
CA GLN A 339 20.78 -5.14 44.64
C GLN A 339 19.97 -5.68 45.83
N ALA A 340 18.64 -5.68 45.72
CA ALA A 340 17.75 -6.23 46.75
C ALA A 340 17.99 -7.74 46.95
N GLU A 341 18.15 -8.50 45.86
CA GLU A 341 18.47 -9.94 45.93
C GLU A 341 19.80 -10.21 46.64
N LYS A 342 20.85 -9.47 46.29
CA LYS A 342 22.16 -9.60 46.94
C LYS A 342 22.06 -9.32 48.43
N GLY A 343 21.36 -8.25 48.81
CA GLY A 343 21.14 -7.90 50.22
C GLY A 343 20.32 -8.93 50.98
N TYR A 344 19.33 -9.54 50.34
CA TYR A 344 18.50 -10.59 50.95
C TYR A 344 19.28 -11.90 51.14
N GLU A 345 20.09 -12.30 50.15
CA GLU A 345 20.95 -13.48 50.24
C GLU A 345 21.99 -13.34 51.36
N GLU A 346 22.65 -12.19 51.46
CA GLU A 346 23.60 -11.90 52.54
C GLU A 346 22.92 -11.92 53.92
N TRP A 347 21.73 -11.32 54.03
CA TRP A 347 20.96 -11.33 55.28
C TRP A 347 20.52 -12.74 55.69
N LEU A 348 19.95 -13.53 54.77
CA LEU A 348 19.53 -14.90 55.02
C LEU A 348 20.68 -15.77 55.53
N LEU A 349 21.85 -15.69 54.89
CA LEU A 349 23.02 -16.47 55.28
C LEU A 349 23.55 -16.07 56.67
N ASN A 350 23.56 -14.78 56.98
CA ASN A 350 23.98 -14.31 58.30
C ASN A 350 23.02 -14.74 59.41
N GLU A 351 21.71 -14.68 59.15
CA GLU A 351 20.69 -15.04 60.14
C GLU A 351 20.64 -16.55 60.40
N ILE A 352 20.83 -17.38 59.37
CA ILE A 352 20.98 -18.84 59.52
C ILE A 352 22.19 -19.17 60.40
N ARG A 353 23.37 -18.59 60.12
CA ARG A 353 24.57 -18.79 60.95
C ARG A 353 24.37 -18.33 62.40
N ARG A 354 23.62 -17.24 62.60
CA ARG A 354 23.29 -16.70 63.93
C ARG A 354 22.43 -17.69 64.71
N LEU A 355 21.39 -18.25 64.08
CA LEU A 355 20.50 -19.24 64.71
C LEU A 355 21.22 -20.57 64.99
N GLU A 356 22.04 -21.07 64.06
CA GLU A 356 22.86 -22.28 64.28
C GLU A 356 23.77 -22.11 65.51
N ARG A 357 24.41 -20.95 65.64
CA ARG A 357 25.25 -20.65 66.80
C ARG A 357 24.44 -20.58 68.09
N LEU A 358 23.24 -19.99 68.06
CA LEU A 358 22.37 -19.91 69.24
C LEU A 358 21.84 -21.27 69.67
N GLU A 359 21.41 -22.14 68.74
CA GLU A 359 21.00 -23.50 69.05
C GLU A 359 22.16 -24.30 69.64
N HIS A 360 23.37 -24.18 69.09
CA HIS A 360 24.56 -24.83 69.63
C HIS A 360 24.91 -24.35 71.05
N LEU A 361 24.85 -23.03 71.30
CA LEU A 361 25.12 -22.47 72.62
C LEU A 361 24.03 -22.84 73.64
N ALA A 362 22.76 -22.84 73.23
CA ALA A 362 21.63 -23.24 74.07
C ALA A 362 21.74 -24.73 74.46
N GLU A 363 22.10 -25.60 73.51
CA GLU A 363 22.32 -27.01 73.77
C GLU A 363 23.49 -27.25 74.73
N LYS A 364 24.61 -26.57 74.50
CA LYS A 364 25.78 -26.62 75.39
C LYS A 364 25.45 -26.12 76.80
N PHE A 365 24.63 -25.08 76.92
CA PHE A 365 24.15 -24.57 78.20
C PHE A 365 23.26 -25.60 78.91
N ARG A 366 22.27 -26.17 78.22
CA ARG A 366 21.39 -27.22 78.79
C ARG A 366 22.18 -28.41 79.30
N GLN A 367 23.15 -28.89 78.53
CA GLN A 367 24.01 -30.01 78.95
C GLN A 367 24.78 -29.67 80.23
N LYS A 368 25.43 -28.50 80.29
CA LYS A 368 26.17 -28.07 81.48
C LYS A 368 25.28 -27.82 82.69
N ALA A 369 24.13 -27.18 82.49
CA ALA A 369 23.16 -26.91 83.53
C ALA A 369 22.62 -28.24 84.12
N SER A 370 22.23 -29.18 83.26
CA SER A 370 21.77 -30.51 83.69
C SER A 370 22.83 -31.26 84.49
N THR A 371 24.10 -31.22 84.06
CA THR A 371 25.21 -31.85 84.82
C THR A 371 25.41 -31.17 86.16
N HIS A 372 25.31 -29.83 86.22
CA HIS A 372 25.49 -29.07 87.46
C HIS A 372 24.32 -29.27 88.45
N GLU A 373 23.08 -29.29 87.96
CA GLU A 373 21.89 -29.59 88.75
C GLU A 373 21.95 -31.01 89.34
N GLN A 374 22.39 -32.00 88.55
CA GLN A 374 22.61 -33.36 89.05
C GLN A 374 23.69 -33.43 90.14
N TRP A 375 24.77 -32.65 90.01
CA TRP A 375 25.81 -32.54 91.03
C TRP A 375 25.27 -31.87 92.31
N ALA A 376 24.59 -30.73 92.19
CA ALA A 376 24.05 -29.96 93.31
C ALA A 376 22.97 -30.73 94.10
N TYR A 377 22.09 -31.46 93.41
CA TYR A 377 21.09 -32.34 94.04
C TYR A 377 21.75 -33.52 94.79
N GLY A 378 22.96 -33.91 94.38
CA GLY A 378 23.79 -34.87 95.08
C GLY A 378 24.33 -34.33 96.41
N GLU A 379 24.71 -33.05 96.47
CA GLU A 379 25.23 -32.41 97.69
C GLU A 379 24.15 -32.05 98.71
N GLU A 380 22.94 -31.63 98.28
CA GLU A 380 21.81 -31.37 99.19
C GLU A 380 21.32 -32.63 99.94
N ARG A 381 21.68 -33.84 99.49
CA ARG A 381 21.40 -35.09 100.21
C ARG A 381 22.39 -35.39 101.35
N TRP A 382 23.48 -34.63 101.46
CA TRP A 382 24.51 -34.80 102.50
C TRP A 382 24.48 -33.74 103.60
N LEU A 383 23.60 -32.73 103.47
CA LEU A 383 23.17 -31.83 104.55
C LEU A 383 21.86 -32.34 105.15
#